data_AF-A0AAD5PEJ5-F1
#
_entry.id   AF-A0AAD5PEJ5-F1
#
_cell.length_a   1.000
_cell.length_b   1.000
_cell.length_c   1.000
_cell.angle_alpha   90.00
_cell.angle_beta   90.00
_cell.angle_gamma   90.00
#
_symmetry.space_group_name_H-M   'P 1'
#
loop_
_entity.id
_entity.type
_entity.pdbx_description
1 polymer ?
#
loop_
_entity_poly.entity_id
_entity_poly.type
_entity_poly.pdbx_seq_one_letter_code
_entity_poly.pdbx_strand_id
1 'polypeptide(L)' 'YPQAPLKAKRKRASPAQLSVLNHIFSQTYFPSTELRIELGKQLGMSPRAVQIWFQNKRQSLRTRERQQ' A
#
# COMPACT_ATOMS: atom_id res chain seq x y z
N TYR A 1 14.80 1.71 32.05
CA TYR A 1 13.59 1.91 31.23
C TYR A 1 13.83 1.38 29.83
N PRO A 2 13.17 0.32 29.36
CA PRO A 2 13.36 -0.14 27.99
C PRO A 2 12.66 0.83 27.03
N GLN A 3 13.42 1.37 26.10
CA GLN A 3 12.95 2.33 25.09
C GLN A 3 12.02 1.62 24.10
N ALA A 4 10.78 2.09 23.99
CA ALA A 4 9.85 1.64 22.96
C ALA A 4 10.49 1.83 21.56
N PRO A 5 10.41 0.85 20.65
CA PRO A 5 11.11 0.92 19.38
C PRO A 5 10.58 2.10 18.57
N LEU A 6 11.52 2.96 18.17
CA LEU A 6 11.34 4.14 17.34
C LEU A 6 10.43 3.79 16.15
N LYS A 7 9.22 4.37 16.12
CA LYS A 7 8.23 4.20 15.05
C LYS A 7 8.95 4.35 13.71
N ALA A 8 9.08 3.25 12.97
CA ALA A 8 9.83 3.19 11.73
C ALA A 8 9.38 4.34 10.81
N LYS A 9 10.33 5.20 10.43
CA LYS A 9 10.11 6.31 9.50
C LYS A 9 9.37 5.73 8.29
N ARG A 10 8.18 6.24 7.98
CA ARG A 10 7.35 5.82 6.84
C ARG A 10 8.22 5.88 5.57
N LYS A 11 8.77 4.75 5.13
CA LYS A 11 9.49 4.68 3.86
C LYS A 11 8.44 4.84 2.76
N ARG A 12 8.62 5.85 1.90
CA ARG A 12 7.83 5.95 0.67
C ARG A 12 8.10 4.69 -0.15
N ALA A 13 7.05 4.14 -0.75
CA ALA A 13 7.21 3.03 -1.68
C ALA A 13 8.06 3.49 -2.86
N SER A 14 9.06 2.70 -3.23
CA SER A 14 9.93 2.94 -4.38
C SER A 14 9.12 2.88 -5.69
N PRO A 15 9.57 3.52 -6.78
CA PRO A 15 8.89 3.46 -8.07
C PRO A 15 8.62 2.03 -8.57
N ALA A 16 9.58 1.12 -8.37
CA ALA A 16 9.41 -0.30 -8.69
C ALA A 16 8.28 -0.95 -7.87
N GLN A 17 8.20 -0.65 -6.57
CA GLN A 17 7.13 -1.16 -5.69
C GLN A 17 5.76 -0.61 -6.11
N LEU A 18 5.71 0.67 -6.47
CA LEU A 18 4.51 1.33 -6.98
C LEU A 18 4.03 0.71 -8.30
N SER A 19 4.94 0.30 -9.19
CA SER A 19 4.58 -0.36 -10.46
C SER A 19 3.78 -1.64 -10.19
N VAL A 20 4.27 -2.51 -9.31
CA VAL A 20 3.58 -3.75 -8.93
C VAL A 20 2.24 -3.46 -8.25
N LEU A 21 2.21 -2.50 -7.30
CA LEU A 21 0.97 -2.12 -6.62
C LEU A 21 -0.09 -1.59 -7.59
N ASN A 22 0.30 -0.78 -8.58
CA ASN A 22 -0.61 -0.30 -9.61
C ASN A 22 -1.07 -1.42 -10.55
N HIS A 23 -0.18 -2.35 -10.91
CA HIS A 23 -0.53 -3.51 -11.73
C HIS A 23 -1.62 -4.35 -11.05
N ILE A 24 -1.44 -4.68 -9.77
CA ILE A 24 -2.47 -5.42 -9.03
C ILE A 24 -3.73 -4.59 -8.84
N PHE A 25 -3.62 -3.29 -8.62
CA PHE A 25 -4.78 -2.40 -8.50
C PHE A 25 -5.63 -2.36 -9.78
N SER A 26 -5.01 -2.52 -10.96
CA SER A 26 -5.71 -2.68 -12.23
C SER A 26 -6.50 -3.99 -12.32
N GLN A 27 -6.10 -5.03 -11.58
CA GLN A 27 -6.78 -6.32 -11.55
C GLN A 27 -7.84 -6.38 -10.44
N THR A 28 -7.52 -5.84 -9.27
CA THR A 28 -8.42 -5.80 -8.11
C THR A 28 -8.22 -4.55 -7.26
N TYR A 29 -9.31 -3.83 -7.04
CA TYR A 29 -9.37 -2.67 -6.13
C TYR A 29 -9.36 -3.07 -4.64
N PHE A 30 -9.65 -4.34 -4.35
CA PHE A 30 -9.82 -4.89 -3.00
C PHE A 30 -9.00 -6.16 -2.84
N PRO A 31 -7.67 -6.05 -2.63
CA PRO A 31 -6.83 -7.22 -2.46
C PRO A 31 -7.20 -7.97 -1.18
N SER A 32 -7.36 -9.29 -1.29
CA SER A 32 -7.60 -10.21 -0.17
C SER A 32 -6.44 -10.22 0.83
N THR A 33 -6.64 -10.77 2.02
CA THR A 33 -5.60 -10.86 3.05
C THR A 33 -4.36 -11.59 2.55
N GLU A 34 -4.55 -12.70 1.85
CA GLU A 34 -3.46 -13.50 1.27
C GLU A 34 -2.65 -12.69 0.25
N LEU A 35 -3.33 -12.03 -0.69
CA LEU A 35 -2.70 -11.17 -1.69
C LEU A 35 -1.92 -10.01 -1.06
N ARG A 36 -2.40 -9.43 0.04
CA ARG A 36 -1.66 -8.39 0.78
C ARG A 36 -0.39 -8.93 1.43
N ILE A 37 -0.42 -10.18 1.92
CA ILE A 37 0.76 -10.83 2.51
C ILE A 37 1.77 -11.15 1.42
N GLU A 38 1.32 -11.69 0.29
CA GLU A 38 2.17 -11.99 -0.86
C GLU A 38 2.84 -10.73 -1.42
N LEU A 39 2.08 -9.66 -1.64
CA LEU A 39 2.63 -8.37 -2.07
C LEU A 39 3.59 -7.78 -1.03
N GLY A 40 3.27 -7.95 0.25
CA GLY A 40 4.17 -7.55 1.32
C GLY A 40 5.53 -8.27 1.22
N LYS A 41 5.52 -9.59 1.02
CA LYS A 41 6.75 -10.38 0.82
C LYS A 41 7.49 -9.98 -0.45
N GLN A 42 6.79 -9.85 -1.57
CA GLN A 42 7.39 -9.54 -2.87
C GLN A 42 8.00 -8.13 -2.90
N LEU A 43 7.35 -7.17 -2.24
CA LEU A 43 7.79 -5.77 -2.22
C LEU A 43 8.65 -5.43 -1.00
N GLY A 44 8.84 -6.35 -0.05
CA GLY A 44 9.48 -6.04 1.24
C GLY A 44 8.68 -5.03 2.08
N MET A 45 7.35 -5.01 1.92
CA MET A 45 6.42 -4.13 2.62
C MET A 45 5.62 -4.93 3.67
N SER A 46 5.13 -4.26 4.72
CA SER A 46 4.18 -4.92 5.61
C SER A 46 2.81 -5.05 4.92
N PRO A 47 2.02 -6.10 5.19
CA PRO A 47 0.66 -6.23 4.66
C PRO A 47 -0.22 -5.01 4.98
N ARG A 48 0.06 -4.36 6.13
CA ARG A 48 -0.57 -3.12 6.54
C ARG A 48 -0.21 -1.94 5.64
N ALA A 49 1.05 -1.82 5.21
CA ALA A 49 1.47 -0.78 4.28
C ALA A 49 0.81 -0.95 2.90
N VAL A 50 0.71 -2.20 2.42
CA VAL A 50 -0.05 -2.53 1.20
C VAL A 50 -1.51 -2.11 1.37
N GLN A 51 -2.17 -2.49 2.46
CA GLN A 51 -3.56 -2.10 2.73
C GLN A 51 -3.78 -0.58 2.71
N ILE A 52 -2.91 0.18 3.38
CA ILE A 52 -3.00 1.66 3.41
C ILE A 52 -2.80 2.23 2.02
N TRP A 53 -1.87 1.70 1.23
CA TRP A 53 -1.65 2.15 -0.14
C TRP A 53 -2.91 1.97 -1.00
N PHE A 54 -3.56 0.81 -0.94
CA PHE A 54 -4.81 0.56 -1.66
C PHE A 54 -5.95 1.47 -1.18
N GLN A 55 -6.05 1.76 0.12
CA GLN A 55 -7.03 2.72 0.66
C GLN A 55 -6.78 4.14 0.13
N ASN A 56 -5.54 4.62 0.22
CA ASN A 56 -5.15 5.95 -0.27
C ASN A 56 -5.37 6.08 -1.78
N LYS A 57 -5.05 5.03 -2.55
CA LYS A 57 -5.26 5.01 -4.00
C LYS A 57 -6.74 5.15 -4.36
N ARG A 58 -7.64 4.40 -3.69
CA ARG A 58 -9.09 4.53 -3.89
C ARG A 58 -9.63 5.89 -3.44
N GLN A 59 -9.10 6.43 -2.34
CA GLN A 59 -9.49 7.76 -1.88
C GLN A 59 -9.11 8.83 -2.91
N SER A 60 -7.91 8.73 -3.50
CA SER A 60 -7.47 9.62 -4.58
C SER A 60 -8.34 9.50 -5.84
N LEU A 61 -8.81 8.30 -6.21
CA LEU A 61 -9.78 8.14 -7.31
C LEU A 61 -11.08 8.89 -7.02
N ARG A 62 -11.68 8.66 -5.84
CA ARG A 62 -12.92 9.33 -5.44
C ARG A 62 -12.78 10.85 -5.35
N THR A 63 -11.64 11.35 -4.90
CA THR A 63 -11.37 12.79 -4.84
C THR A 63 -11.23 13.38 -6.25
N ARG A 64 -10.63 12.65 -7.19
CA ARG A 64 -10.53 13.08 -8.60
C ARG A 64 -11.90 13.17 -9.27
N GLU A 65 -12.80 12.22 -9.01
CA GLU A 65 -14.18 12.26 -9.53
C GLU A 65 -15.00 13.42 -8.97
N ARG A 66 -14.63 13.97 -7.81
CA ARG A 66 -15.32 15.10 -7.18
C ARG A 66 -14.77 16.47 -7.60
N GLN A 67 -13.70 16.51 -8.40
CA GLN A 67 -13.05 17.73 -8.91
C GLN A 67 -13.19 17.88 -10.44
N GLN A 68 -13.96 17.01 -11.09
CA GLN A 68 -14.48 17.22 -12.45
C GLN A 68 -15.96 17.57 -12.36
#